data_AF-A0A1M5GS83-F1
#
_entry.id   AF-A0A1M5GS83-F1
#
_cell.length_a   1.000
_cell.length_b   1.000
_cell.length_c   1.000
_cell.angle_alpha   90.00
_cell.angle_beta   90.00
_cell.angle_gamma   90.00
#
_symmetry.space_group_name_H-M   'P 1'
#
loop_
_entity.id
_entity.type
_entity.pdbx_description
1 polymer ?
#
loop_
_entity_poly.entity_id
_entity_poly.type
_entity_poly.pdbx_seq_one_letter_code
_entity_poly.pdbx_strand_id
1 'polypeptide(L)'
;MEIEEFVKSNFYMLFKKELENAVNSCISESDLSNKLDILSFNIKQLDWMALSMNETLPWSVEFIELYKDYWDWHYLSYIIADNKFFNKVDFAFLLAVYAEKVDWKVLCRNVQIKYSDIIYRYRSHIDWPSLCSNPNFYWKIDFIKENIDMMDWIAFSESISTMPPFSNDIRDFRFRILEEFENYIDWSVISENEKINFDSDFIERYKDRFDWENIVNNSAMEWNLEKIVKYDKYLSKVPNEYLMASSMWYEIVKICVLNRL
;
A
#
# COMPACT_ATOMS: atom_id res chain seq x y z
N MET A 1 25.06 33.46 -19.85
CA MET A 1 25.37 33.94 -18.49
C MET A 1 24.31 34.90 -17.97
N GLU A 2 24.12 36.10 -18.54
CA GLU A 2 23.16 37.09 -17.99
C GLU A 2 21.68 36.67 -18.02
N ILE A 3 21.23 35.96 -19.07
CA ILE A 3 19.82 35.50 -19.16
C ILE A 3 19.54 34.36 -18.17
N GLU A 4 20.49 33.44 -17.95
CA GLU A 4 20.34 32.37 -16.96
C GLU A 4 20.36 32.92 -15.53
N GLU A 5 21.22 33.89 -15.22
CA GLU A 5 21.25 34.55 -13.91
C GLU A 5 19.98 35.39 -13.68
N PHE A 6 19.47 36.08 -14.70
CA PHE A 6 18.23 36.86 -14.62
C PHE A 6 17.00 35.96 -14.44
N VAL A 7 16.92 34.84 -15.17
CA VAL A 7 15.85 33.85 -15.03
C VAL A 7 15.91 33.19 -13.65
N LYS A 8 17.11 32.80 -13.18
CA LYS A 8 17.31 32.28 -11.82
C LYS A 8 16.91 33.29 -10.74
N SER A 9 17.24 34.57 -10.93
CA SER A 9 16.91 35.65 -9.99
C SER A 9 15.39 35.90 -9.89
N ASN A 10 14.70 35.97 -11.03
CA ASN A 10 13.25 36.18 -11.03
C ASN A 10 12.48 34.98 -10.49
N PHE A 11 12.89 33.76 -10.85
CA PHE A 11 12.30 32.54 -10.27
C PHE A 11 12.57 32.47 -8.78
N TYR A 12 13.79 32.74 -8.33
CA TYR A 12 14.15 32.78 -6.91
C TYR A 12 13.27 33.77 -6.12
N MET A 13 13.05 34.97 -6.66
CA MET A 13 12.20 35.98 -6.01
C MET A 13 10.72 35.57 -5.98
N LEU A 14 10.22 34.93 -7.03
CA LEU A 14 8.85 34.41 -7.07
C LEU A 14 8.67 33.26 -6.06
N PHE A 15 9.59 32.31 -6.04
CA PHE A 15 9.58 31.17 -5.12
C PHE A 15 9.80 31.56 -3.67
N LYS A 16 10.67 32.55 -3.40
CA LYS A 16 10.86 33.10 -2.06
C LYS A 16 9.54 33.68 -1.55
N LYS A 17 8.83 34.44 -2.38
CA LYS A 17 7.51 34.99 -2.04
C LYS A 17 6.46 33.90 -1.80
N GLU A 18 6.51 32.79 -2.52
CA GLU A 18 5.61 31.66 -2.29
C GLU A 18 5.95 30.88 -1.02
N LEU A 19 7.24 30.68 -0.71
CA LEU A 19 7.69 30.14 0.58
C LEU A 19 7.24 31.06 1.72
N GLU A 20 7.42 32.39 1.57
CA GLU A 20 6.96 33.39 2.54
C GLU A 20 5.45 33.31 2.76
N ASN A 21 4.65 33.18 1.70
CA ASN A 21 3.19 33.04 1.81
C ASN A 21 2.79 31.74 2.53
N ALA A 22 3.48 30.63 2.27
CA ALA A 22 3.19 29.35 2.90
C ALA A 22 3.66 29.28 4.35
N VAL A 23 4.76 29.95 4.68
CA VAL A 23 5.20 30.14 6.06
C VAL A 23 4.20 31.01 6.82
N ASN A 24 3.71 32.08 6.20
CA ASN A 24 2.66 32.93 6.79
C ASN A 24 1.33 32.18 7.00
N SER A 25 1.00 31.18 6.17
CA SER A 25 -0.21 30.37 6.36
C SER A 25 -0.08 29.28 7.43
N CYS A 26 1.15 28.93 7.82
CA CYS A 26 1.42 27.94 8.88
C CYS A 26 1.59 28.55 10.28
N ILE A 27 1.73 29.88 10.40
CA ILE A 27 1.95 30.58 11.67
C ILE A 27 0.62 31.17 12.19
N SER A 28 0.32 30.99 13.48
CA SER A 28 -0.91 31.46 14.11
C SER A 28 -0.95 33.00 14.24
N GLU A 29 -2.14 33.63 14.19
CA GLU A 29 -2.29 35.09 14.34
C GLU A 29 -1.68 35.66 15.64
N SER A 30 -1.53 34.84 16.68
CA SER A 30 -0.87 35.23 17.93
C SER A 30 0.65 35.36 17.84
N ASP A 31 1.29 34.79 16.80
CA ASP A 31 2.72 34.92 16.55
C ASP A 31 3.06 36.15 15.67
N LEU A 32 2.06 36.73 15.00
CA LEU A 32 2.21 37.97 14.20
C LEU A 32 2.63 39.18 15.06
N SER A 33 2.43 39.16 16.38
CA SER A 33 2.83 40.28 17.25
C SER A 33 4.34 40.39 17.43
N ASN A 34 5.09 39.31 17.18
CA ASN A 34 6.55 39.34 17.10
C ASN A 34 6.93 39.49 15.63
N LYS A 35 7.02 40.75 15.16
CA LYS A 35 7.53 41.12 13.84
C LYS A 35 8.83 40.37 13.52
N LEU A 36 8.73 39.28 12.76
CA LEU A 36 9.83 38.78 11.96
C LEU A 36 9.85 39.61 10.69
N ASP A 37 10.93 40.35 10.50
CA ASP A 37 11.28 40.89 9.20
C ASP A 37 11.36 39.69 8.26
N ILE A 38 10.47 39.59 7.28
CA ILE A 38 10.36 38.43 6.36
C ILE A 38 11.68 38.22 5.59
N LEU A 39 12.49 39.28 5.47
CA LEU A 39 13.85 39.26 4.93
C LEU A 39 14.90 38.60 5.85
N SER A 40 14.58 38.36 7.12
CA SER A 40 15.45 37.78 8.16
C SER A 40 15.14 36.32 8.49
N PHE A 41 14.26 35.67 7.73
CA PHE A 41 13.78 34.33 8.06
C PHE A 41 14.95 33.35 8.22
N ASN A 42 15.16 32.87 9.44
CA ASN A 42 16.16 31.85 9.68
C ASN A 42 15.56 30.52 9.23
N ILE A 43 15.98 30.04 8.06
CA ILE A 43 15.64 28.74 7.47
C ILE A 43 15.74 27.61 8.52
N LYS A 44 16.65 27.72 9.49
CA LYS A 44 16.82 26.74 10.58
C LYS A 44 15.69 26.70 11.61
N GLN A 45 14.81 27.69 11.66
CA GLN A 45 13.70 27.78 12.63
C GLN A 45 12.35 27.41 12.02
N LEU A 46 12.31 27.08 10.73
CA LEU A 46 11.10 26.63 10.07
C LEU A 46 10.71 25.22 10.51
N ASP A 47 9.40 24.99 10.61
CA ASP A 47 8.85 23.64 10.76
C ASP A 47 8.83 22.94 9.39
N TRP A 48 9.98 22.34 9.06
CA TRP A 48 10.16 21.61 7.81
C TRP A 48 9.27 20.39 7.68
N MET A 49 8.84 19.80 8.79
CA MET A 49 7.91 18.69 8.78
C MET A 49 6.54 19.16 8.27
N ALA A 50 5.99 20.24 8.85
CA ALA A 50 4.73 20.84 8.42
C ALA A 50 4.77 21.33 6.97
N LEU A 51 5.89 21.94 6.55
CA LEU A 51 6.05 22.38 5.16
C LEU A 51 6.13 21.19 4.19
N SER A 52 6.82 20.10 4.54
CA SER A 52 7.00 18.95 3.64
C SER A 52 5.70 18.21 3.30
N MET A 53 4.66 18.34 4.13
CA MET A 53 3.33 17.78 3.88
C MET A 53 2.32 18.79 3.33
N ASN A 54 2.73 20.05 3.12
CA ASN A 54 1.81 21.10 2.72
C ASN A 54 1.51 21.04 1.21
N GLU A 55 0.35 20.51 0.85
CA GLU A 55 -0.14 20.43 -0.54
C GLU A 55 -0.39 21.79 -1.22
N THR A 56 -0.43 22.89 -0.45
CA THR A 56 -0.63 24.25 -1.02
C THR A 56 0.66 24.88 -1.50
N LEU A 57 1.81 24.26 -1.21
CA LEU A 57 3.10 24.72 -1.70
C LEU A 57 3.23 24.53 -3.22
N PRO A 58 4.01 25.40 -3.89
CA PRO A 58 4.27 25.34 -5.33
C PRO A 58 5.34 24.27 -5.64
N TRP A 59 4.99 23.00 -5.41
CA TRP A 59 5.92 21.89 -5.59
C TRP A 59 6.47 21.85 -7.02
N SER A 60 7.80 21.88 -7.11
CA SER A 60 8.58 21.76 -8.35
C SER A 60 9.93 21.11 -8.01
N VAL A 61 10.60 20.57 -9.02
CA VAL A 61 11.90 19.93 -8.85
C VAL A 61 12.93 20.94 -8.33
N GLU A 62 12.92 22.15 -8.87
CA GLU A 62 13.78 23.25 -8.47
C GLU A 62 13.55 23.66 -7.01
N PHE A 63 12.28 23.64 -6.56
CA PHE A 63 11.92 23.96 -5.19
C PHE A 63 12.40 22.90 -4.19
N ILE A 64 12.30 21.62 -4.57
CA ILE A 64 12.89 20.53 -3.78
C ILE A 64 14.42 20.67 -3.71
N GLU A 65 15.08 20.91 -4.85
CA GLU A 65 16.55 21.03 -4.94
C GLU A 65 17.10 22.16 -4.05
N LEU A 66 16.42 23.31 -4.03
CA LEU A 66 16.86 24.49 -3.29
C LEU A 66 16.96 24.26 -1.78
N TYR A 67 16.09 23.40 -1.22
CA TYR A 67 16.00 23.13 0.22
C TYR A 67 16.13 21.63 0.56
N LYS A 68 16.79 20.85 -0.30
CA LYS A 68 16.93 19.39 -0.22
C LYS A 68 17.48 18.83 1.10
N ASP A 69 18.22 19.65 1.85
CA ASP A 69 18.82 19.24 3.13
C ASP A 69 17.95 19.61 4.34
N TYR A 70 16.84 20.30 4.10
CA TYR A 70 15.90 20.70 5.14
C TYR A 70 14.57 19.95 5.08
N TRP A 71 14.13 19.53 3.88
CA TRP A 71 12.89 18.77 3.73
C TRP A 71 12.88 17.50 4.60
N ASP A 72 11.72 17.24 5.20
CA ASP A 72 11.41 15.94 5.75
C ASP A 72 11.06 15.00 4.58
N TRP A 73 11.99 14.11 4.26
CA TRP A 73 11.87 13.24 3.10
C TRP A 73 10.78 12.19 3.23
N HIS A 74 10.35 11.85 4.44
CA HIS A 74 9.21 10.94 4.64
C HIS A 74 7.93 11.61 4.14
N TYR A 75 7.63 12.82 4.62
CA TYR A 75 6.43 13.55 4.19
C TYR A 75 6.53 14.02 2.74
N LEU A 76 7.70 14.48 2.31
CA LEU A 76 7.91 14.88 0.93
C LEU A 76 7.70 13.70 -0.04
N SER A 77 7.97 12.47 0.37
CA SER A 77 7.73 11.29 -0.48
C SER A 77 6.25 11.08 -0.80
N TYR A 78 5.31 11.53 0.05
CA TYR A 78 3.88 11.52 -0.30
C TYR A 78 3.57 12.49 -1.43
N ILE A 79 4.14 13.70 -1.39
CA ILE A 79 4.01 14.70 -2.45
C ILE A 79 4.66 14.21 -3.75
N ILE A 80 5.89 13.67 -3.66
CA ILE A 80 6.64 13.13 -4.81
C ILE A 80 5.86 12.00 -5.49
N ALA A 81 5.20 11.13 -4.71
CA ALA A 81 4.44 10.01 -5.24
C ALA A 81 3.11 10.40 -5.89
N ASP A 82 2.60 11.62 -5.65
CA ASP A 82 1.32 12.08 -6.17
C ASP A 82 1.47 12.72 -7.55
N ASN A 83 0.69 12.23 -8.52
CA ASN A 83 0.70 12.70 -9.90
C ASN A 83 0.07 14.09 -10.09
N LYS A 84 -0.58 14.64 -9.06
CA LYS A 84 -1.03 16.02 -9.00
C LYS A 84 0.13 17.02 -9.01
N PHE A 85 1.25 16.69 -8.38
CA PHE A 85 2.39 17.60 -8.23
C PHE A 85 3.50 17.30 -9.22
N PHE A 86 3.81 16.01 -9.44
CA PHE A 86 4.91 15.61 -10.31
C PHE A 86 4.45 14.65 -11.41
N ASN A 87 4.77 15.01 -12.65
CA ASN A 87 4.58 14.11 -13.78
C ASN A 87 5.66 13.01 -13.77
N LYS A 88 5.55 12.04 -14.68
CA LYS A 88 6.46 10.88 -14.74
C LYS A 88 7.94 11.27 -14.95
N VAL A 89 8.21 12.35 -15.67
CA VAL A 89 9.57 12.80 -15.97
C VAL A 89 10.20 13.38 -14.71
N ASP A 90 9.48 14.27 -14.02
CA ASP A 90 9.94 14.86 -12.76
C ASP A 90 10.10 13.80 -11.68
N PHE A 91 9.14 12.88 -11.57
CA PHE A 91 9.23 11.74 -10.66
C PHE A 91 10.48 10.89 -10.93
N ALA A 92 10.74 10.53 -12.20
CA ALA A 92 11.94 9.77 -12.56
C ALA A 92 13.25 10.52 -12.27
N PHE A 93 13.27 11.85 -12.49
CA PHE A 93 14.41 12.69 -12.13
C PHE A 93 14.64 12.71 -10.62
N LEU A 94 13.59 12.95 -9.84
CA LEU A 94 13.68 12.99 -8.37
C LEU A 94 14.19 11.67 -7.82
N LEU A 95 13.73 10.52 -8.33
CA LEU A 95 14.29 9.23 -7.93
C LEU A 95 15.76 9.07 -8.34
N ALA A 96 16.15 9.54 -9.53
CA ALA A 96 17.54 9.44 -9.99
C ALA A 96 18.52 10.21 -9.10
N VAL A 97 18.07 11.31 -8.50
CA VAL A 97 18.91 12.15 -7.63
C VAL A 97 18.77 11.77 -6.15
N TYR A 98 17.57 11.37 -5.73
CA TYR A 98 17.18 11.26 -4.32
C TYR A 98 16.73 9.87 -3.88
N ALA A 99 17.05 8.81 -4.62
CA ALA A 99 16.75 7.43 -4.25
C ALA A 99 17.17 7.08 -2.80
N GLU A 100 18.28 7.62 -2.30
CA GLU A 100 18.75 7.35 -0.94
C GLU A 100 18.01 8.12 0.15
N LYS A 101 17.27 9.17 -0.22
CA LYS A 101 16.56 10.04 0.74
C LYS A 101 15.06 9.75 0.80
N VAL A 102 14.45 9.42 -0.34
CA VAL A 102 13.00 9.16 -0.42
C VAL A 102 12.60 7.94 0.40
N ASP A 103 11.38 7.99 0.94
CA ASP A 103 10.77 6.87 1.63
C ASP A 103 10.13 5.91 0.62
N TRP A 104 10.86 4.84 0.31
CA TRP A 104 10.40 3.80 -0.61
C TRP A 104 9.16 3.06 -0.14
N LYS A 105 8.90 2.98 1.16
CA LYS A 105 7.68 2.39 1.70
C LYS A 105 6.46 3.21 1.28
N VAL A 106 6.56 4.54 1.38
CA VAL A 106 5.51 5.46 0.90
C VAL A 106 5.33 5.33 -0.60
N LEU A 107 6.43 5.33 -1.37
CA LEU A 107 6.34 5.25 -2.82
C LEU A 107 5.73 3.92 -3.30
N CYS A 108 6.11 2.79 -2.68
CA CYS A 108 5.63 1.46 -3.08
C CYS A 108 4.14 1.24 -2.80
N ARG A 109 3.54 1.99 -1.87
CA ARG A 109 2.09 2.00 -1.62
C ARG A 109 1.30 2.80 -2.65
N ASN A 110 1.97 3.64 -3.45
CA ASN A 110 1.32 4.61 -4.32
C ASN A 110 1.27 4.15 -5.80
N VAL A 111 0.43 4.82 -6.58
CA VAL A 111 0.02 4.51 -7.96
C VAL A 111 1.15 4.77 -8.97
N GLN A 112 2.14 5.61 -8.66
CA GLN A 112 3.21 5.95 -9.60
C GLN A 112 4.30 4.87 -9.77
N ILE A 113 4.50 3.96 -8.79
CA ILE A 113 5.48 2.87 -8.88
C ILE A 113 5.05 1.70 -9.79
N LYS A 114 3.95 1.85 -10.55
CA LYS A 114 3.47 0.82 -11.51
C LYS A 114 4.44 0.46 -12.64
N TYR A 115 5.53 1.18 -12.82
CA TYR A 115 6.49 0.93 -13.90
C TYR A 115 7.52 -0.11 -13.45
N SER A 116 7.50 -1.25 -14.15
CA SER A 116 8.51 -2.30 -14.00
C SER A 116 9.93 -1.74 -14.05
N ASP A 117 10.18 -0.74 -14.89
CA ASP A 117 11.52 -0.17 -15.08
C ASP A 117 12.06 0.54 -13.83
N ILE A 118 11.19 1.18 -13.02
CA ILE A 118 11.61 1.77 -11.74
C ILE A 118 11.96 0.67 -10.75
N ILE A 119 11.13 -0.38 -10.68
CA ILE A 119 11.37 -1.51 -9.78
C ILE A 119 12.67 -2.25 -10.15
N TYR A 120 12.93 -2.48 -11.45
CA TYR A 120 14.18 -3.07 -11.88
C TYR A 120 15.38 -2.17 -11.61
N ARG A 121 15.25 -0.85 -11.83
CA ARG A 121 16.35 0.10 -11.63
C ARG A 121 16.74 0.27 -10.16
N TYR A 122 15.75 0.33 -9.27
CA TYR A 122 15.94 0.59 -7.85
C TYR A 122 15.62 -0.62 -6.98
N ARG A 123 15.90 -1.82 -7.50
CA ARG A 123 15.49 -3.10 -6.89
C ARG A 123 15.93 -3.26 -5.43
N SER A 124 17.10 -2.73 -5.08
CA SER A 124 17.65 -2.75 -3.71
C SER A 124 16.89 -1.86 -2.73
N HIS A 125 16.15 -0.87 -3.24
CA HIS A 125 15.42 0.11 -2.44
C HIS A 125 13.93 -0.23 -2.30
N ILE A 126 13.40 -1.11 -3.15
CA ILE A 126 11.98 -1.48 -3.13
C ILE A 126 11.61 -2.09 -1.78
N ASP A 127 10.62 -1.47 -1.13
CA ASP A 127 9.94 -2.04 0.04
C ASP A 127 8.92 -3.07 -0.46
N TRP A 128 9.38 -4.31 -0.60
CA TRP A 128 8.56 -5.43 -1.09
C TRP A 128 7.29 -5.68 -0.30
N PRO A 129 7.25 -5.58 1.05
CA PRO A 129 6.00 -5.71 1.80
C PRO A 129 4.95 -4.68 1.34
N SER A 130 5.33 -3.40 1.24
CA SER A 130 4.41 -2.36 0.78
C SER A 130 3.99 -2.49 -0.67
N LEU A 131 4.90 -2.94 -1.54
CA LEU A 131 4.57 -3.22 -2.94
C LEU A 131 3.56 -4.38 -3.05
N CYS A 132 3.79 -5.47 -2.31
CA CYS A 132 2.94 -6.66 -2.27
C CYS A 132 1.54 -6.36 -1.73
N SER A 133 1.42 -5.45 -0.76
CA SER A 133 0.13 -4.98 -0.25
C SER A 133 -0.53 -3.90 -1.12
N ASN A 134 0.10 -3.40 -2.19
CA ASN A 134 -0.45 -2.31 -2.99
C ASN A 134 -1.62 -2.81 -3.86
N PRO A 135 -2.87 -2.39 -3.59
CA PRO A 135 -4.05 -2.88 -4.31
C PRO A 135 -4.12 -2.39 -5.76
N ASN A 136 -3.33 -1.36 -6.10
CA ASN A 136 -3.29 -0.74 -7.41
C ASN A 136 -2.13 -1.25 -8.27
N PHE A 137 -1.23 -2.08 -7.73
CA PHE A 137 -0.13 -2.64 -8.49
C PHE A 137 -0.62 -3.77 -9.40
N TYR A 138 -0.28 -3.69 -10.67
CA TYR A 138 -0.68 -4.69 -11.66
C TYR A 138 0.38 -5.79 -11.74
N TRP A 139 0.10 -6.90 -11.07
CA TRP A 139 0.98 -8.07 -11.04
C TRP A 139 0.93 -8.83 -12.37
N LYS A 140 2.10 -9.18 -12.90
CA LYS A 140 2.25 -10.12 -14.01
C LYS A 140 2.90 -11.40 -13.49
N ILE A 141 2.47 -12.55 -13.99
CA ILE A 141 3.02 -13.87 -13.59
C ILE A 141 4.54 -13.90 -13.80
N ASP A 142 5.03 -13.43 -14.96
CA ASP A 142 6.47 -13.43 -15.25
C ASP A 142 7.24 -12.51 -14.30
N PHE A 143 6.67 -11.36 -13.93
CA PHE A 143 7.28 -10.45 -12.95
C PHE A 143 7.41 -11.11 -11.56
N ILE A 144 6.38 -11.85 -11.13
CA ILE A 144 6.42 -12.63 -9.88
C ILE A 144 7.52 -13.69 -9.95
N LYS A 145 7.58 -14.45 -11.04
CA LYS A 145 8.59 -15.52 -11.25
C LYS A 145 10.02 -14.98 -11.17
N GLU A 146 10.28 -13.82 -11.76
CA GLU A 146 11.59 -13.18 -11.74
C GLU A 146 11.99 -12.61 -10.37
N ASN A 147 11.01 -12.38 -9.48
CA ASN A 147 11.22 -11.72 -8.20
C ASN A 147 10.79 -12.58 -7.00
N ILE A 148 10.72 -13.91 -7.20
CA ILE A 148 10.13 -14.85 -6.25
C ILE A 148 10.75 -14.78 -4.85
N ASP A 149 12.07 -14.60 -4.78
CA ASP A 149 12.85 -14.53 -3.53
C ASP A 149 12.71 -13.18 -2.82
N MET A 150 12.26 -12.15 -3.53
CA MET A 150 12.10 -10.81 -2.98
C MET A 150 10.68 -10.56 -2.49
N MET A 151 9.71 -11.37 -2.92
CA MET A 151 8.32 -11.17 -2.58
C MET A 151 8.06 -11.37 -1.10
N ASP A 152 7.27 -10.46 -0.53
CA ASP A 152 6.65 -10.69 0.77
C ASP A 152 5.35 -11.47 0.53
N TRP A 153 5.42 -12.78 0.69
CA TRP A 153 4.31 -13.67 0.40
C TRP A 153 3.15 -13.56 1.38
N ILE A 154 3.39 -13.09 2.61
CA ILE A 154 2.34 -12.82 3.59
C ILE A 154 1.52 -11.61 3.10
N ALA A 155 2.20 -10.48 2.87
CA ALA A 155 1.60 -9.24 2.36
C ALA A 155 0.91 -9.45 1.00
N PHE A 156 1.48 -10.27 0.13
CA PHE A 156 0.89 -10.63 -1.16
C PHE A 156 -0.36 -11.50 -0.99
N SER A 157 -0.35 -12.47 -0.08
CA SER A 157 -1.52 -13.32 0.19
C SER A 157 -2.69 -12.52 0.77
N GLU A 158 -2.42 -11.54 1.63
CA GLU A 158 -3.43 -10.61 2.14
C GLU A 158 -4.09 -9.81 1.01
N SER A 159 -3.28 -9.37 0.04
CA SER A 159 -3.72 -8.45 -1.01
C SER A 159 -4.48 -9.15 -2.15
N ILE A 160 -4.17 -10.42 -2.47
CA ILE A 160 -4.86 -11.23 -3.50
C ILE A 160 -6.38 -11.14 -3.36
N SER A 161 -6.89 -11.20 -2.13
CA SER A 161 -8.32 -11.13 -1.80
C SER A 161 -8.97 -9.78 -2.15
N THR A 162 -8.18 -8.71 -2.15
CA THR A 162 -8.62 -7.33 -2.42
C THR A 162 -8.30 -6.84 -3.83
N MET A 163 -7.47 -7.57 -4.58
CA MET A 163 -7.13 -7.22 -5.97
C MET A 163 -8.41 -7.21 -6.82
N PRO A 164 -8.79 -6.10 -7.47
CA PRO A 164 -10.03 -6.07 -8.26
C PRO A 164 -10.03 -7.22 -9.30
N PRO A 165 -11.18 -7.85 -9.59
CA PRO A 165 -11.26 -8.87 -10.63
C PRO A 165 -10.76 -8.25 -11.95
N PHE A 166 -9.65 -8.78 -12.47
CA PHE A 166 -8.94 -8.13 -13.57
C PHE A 166 -9.60 -8.33 -14.94
N SER A 167 -10.63 -9.18 -15.08
CA SER A 167 -11.39 -9.31 -16.32
C SER A 167 -12.69 -10.12 -16.17
N ASN A 168 -13.54 -10.02 -17.20
CA ASN A 168 -14.70 -10.90 -17.46
C ASN A 168 -14.28 -12.24 -18.12
N ASP A 169 -13.03 -12.70 -17.96
CA ASP A 169 -12.48 -13.88 -18.65
C ASP A 169 -12.57 -15.17 -17.79
N ILE A 170 -12.61 -16.32 -18.46
CA ILE A 170 -13.05 -17.65 -17.94
C ILE A 170 -12.17 -18.26 -16.84
N ARG A 171 -10.98 -17.70 -16.58
CA ARG A 171 -10.15 -18.01 -15.41
C ARG A 171 -9.67 -16.70 -14.79
N ASP A 172 -10.30 -16.31 -13.68
CA ASP A 172 -9.93 -15.13 -12.90
C ASP A 172 -8.42 -15.14 -12.58
N PHE A 173 -7.78 -13.98 -12.71
CA PHE A 173 -6.34 -13.82 -12.51
C PHE A 173 -5.90 -14.32 -11.13
N ARG A 174 -6.74 -14.13 -10.11
CA ARG A 174 -6.51 -14.64 -8.76
C ARG A 174 -6.31 -16.15 -8.73
N PHE A 175 -7.13 -16.92 -9.46
CA PHE A 175 -6.97 -18.38 -9.53
C PHE A 175 -5.66 -18.78 -10.19
N ARG A 176 -5.22 -18.08 -11.24
CA ARG A 176 -3.95 -18.39 -11.91
C ARG A 176 -2.75 -18.15 -10.99
N ILE A 177 -2.80 -17.10 -10.17
CA ILE A 177 -1.78 -16.84 -9.15
C ILE A 177 -1.76 -17.97 -8.12
N LEU A 178 -2.93 -18.34 -7.57
CA LEU A 178 -3.02 -19.40 -6.58
C LEU A 178 -2.59 -20.78 -7.14
N GLU A 179 -2.91 -21.08 -8.41
CA GLU A 179 -2.48 -22.30 -9.10
C GLU A 179 -0.96 -22.34 -9.29
N GLU A 180 -0.35 -21.25 -9.77
CA GLU A 180 1.09 -21.22 -10.10
C GLU A 180 1.99 -21.08 -8.87
N PHE A 181 1.52 -20.38 -7.83
CA PHE A 181 2.33 -20.01 -6.67
C PHE A 181 1.84 -20.65 -5.37
N GLU A 182 1.02 -21.70 -5.45
CA GLU A 182 0.37 -22.39 -4.32
C GLU A 182 1.29 -22.63 -3.11
N ASN A 183 2.55 -23.02 -3.36
CA ASN A 183 3.52 -23.36 -2.30
C ASN A 183 4.14 -22.14 -1.61
N TYR A 184 3.98 -20.95 -2.18
CA TYR A 184 4.45 -19.70 -1.61
C TYR A 184 3.34 -18.93 -0.91
N ILE A 185 2.08 -19.16 -1.27
CA ILE A 185 0.92 -18.53 -0.66
C ILE A 185 0.83 -18.89 0.83
N ASP A 186 0.61 -17.87 1.65
CA ASP A 186 0.29 -18.05 3.06
C ASP A 186 -1.19 -18.42 3.19
N TRP A 187 -1.45 -19.73 3.34
CA TRP A 187 -2.80 -20.25 3.44
C TRP A 187 -3.48 -19.95 4.78
N SER A 188 -2.73 -19.61 5.83
CA SER A 188 -3.32 -19.12 7.08
C SER A 188 -3.98 -17.78 6.84
N VAL A 189 -3.27 -16.86 6.18
CA VAL A 189 -3.78 -15.55 5.78
C VAL A 189 -5.01 -15.67 4.89
N ILE A 190 -4.96 -16.54 3.87
CA ILE A 190 -6.12 -16.81 2.99
C ILE A 190 -7.30 -17.32 3.82
N SER A 191 -7.08 -18.23 4.77
CA SER A 191 -8.13 -18.86 5.57
C SER A 191 -8.79 -17.91 6.56
N GLU A 192 -8.08 -16.90 7.06
CA GLU A 192 -8.62 -15.85 7.94
C GLU A 192 -9.34 -14.74 7.18
N ASN A 193 -9.09 -14.62 5.87
CA ASN A 193 -9.53 -13.46 5.10
C ASN A 193 -11.04 -13.47 4.78
N GLU A 194 -11.80 -12.65 5.49
CA GLU A 194 -13.25 -12.51 5.32
C GLU A 194 -13.68 -11.84 4.01
N LYS A 195 -12.75 -11.32 3.21
CA LYS A 195 -13.06 -10.73 1.88
C LYS A 195 -13.02 -11.76 0.75
N ILE A 196 -12.56 -12.98 1.03
CA ILE A 196 -12.55 -14.07 0.06
C ILE A 196 -13.95 -14.68 -0.03
N ASN A 197 -14.40 -14.93 -1.25
CA ASN A 197 -15.59 -15.73 -1.49
C ASN A 197 -15.23 -17.23 -1.43
N PHE A 198 -15.58 -17.90 -0.33
CA PHE A 198 -15.42 -19.35 -0.17
C PHE A 198 -16.55 -20.12 -0.87
N ASP A 199 -16.62 -20.00 -2.19
CA ASP A 199 -17.53 -20.82 -3.00
C ASP A 199 -17.06 -22.29 -3.05
N SER A 200 -17.96 -23.17 -3.49
CA SER A 200 -17.72 -24.61 -3.53
C SER A 200 -16.49 -25.00 -4.37
N ASP A 201 -16.22 -24.28 -5.47
CA ASP A 201 -15.12 -24.58 -6.38
C ASP A 201 -13.78 -24.18 -5.76
N PHE A 202 -13.72 -23.01 -5.12
CA PHE A 202 -12.55 -22.53 -4.39
C PHE A 202 -12.20 -23.48 -3.25
N ILE A 203 -13.22 -23.88 -2.45
CA ILE A 203 -13.00 -24.79 -1.32
C ILE A 203 -12.53 -26.15 -1.81
N GLU A 204 -13.22 -26.74 -2.78
CA GLU A 204 -12.91 -28.09 -3.24
C GLU A 204 -11.47 -28.20 -3.77
N ARG A 205 -11.01 -27.13 -4.42
CA ARG A 205 -9.66 -27.06 -5.00
C ARG A 205 -8.57 -26.94 -3.94
N TYR A 206 -8.78 -26.12 -2.91
CA TYR A 206 -7.72 -25.75 -1.97
C TYR A 206 -7.95 -26.25 -0.53
N LYS A 207 -8.95 -27.10 -0.29
CA LYS A 207 -9.26 -27.73 1.02
C LYS A 207 -8.06 -28.34 1.75
N ASP A 208 -7.10 -28.90 1.01
CA ASP A 208 -5.91 -29.53 1.60
C ASP A 208 -4.82 -28.53 2.01
N ARG A 209 -4.96 -27.26 1.63
CA ARG A 209 -4.06 -26.16 1.97
C ARG A 209 -4.59 -25.26 3.07
N PHE A 210 -5.90 -25.15 3.21
CA PHE A 210 -6.49 -24.27 4.22
C PHE A 210 -6.06 -24.62 5.64
N ASP A 211 -5.93 -23.56 6.43
CA ASP A 211 -5.94 -23.64 7.88
C ASP A 211 -7.39 -23.72 8.36
N TRP A 212 -7.81 -24.93 8.70
CA TRP A 212 -9.19 -25.19 9.10
C TRP A 212 -9.54 -24.59 10.47
N GLU A 213 -8.58 -24.26 11.32
CA GLU A 213 -8.85 -23.54 12.58
C GLU A 213 -9.36 -22.13 12.28
N ASN A 214 -8.76 -21.48 11.28
CA ASN A 214 -9.21 -20.17 10.79
C ASN A 214 -10.52 -20.28 10.01
N ILE A 215 -10.68 -21.28 9.13
CA ILE A 215 -11.91 -21.45 8.32
C ILE A 215 -13.16 -21.66 9.19
N VAL A 216 -13.09 -22.41 10.30
CA VAL A 216 -14.28 -22.65 11.14
C VAL A 216 -14.78 -21.40 11.86
N ASN A 217 -13.93 -20.38 12.00
CA ASN A 217 -14.27 -19.11 12.62
C ASN A 217 -14.51 -17.99 11.59
N ASN A 218 -14.06 -18.16 10.35
CA ASN A 218 -14.22 -17.18 9.29
C ASN A 218 -15.70 -16.97 8.93
N SER A 219 -16.18 -15.73 9.04
CA SER A 219 -17.58 -15.38 8.79
C SER A 219 -17.99 -15.40 7.32
N ALA A 220 -17.03 -15.35 6.39
CA ALA A 220 -17.27 -15.48 4.95
C ALA A 220 -17.54 -16.93 4.50
N MET A 221 -17.22 -17.91 5.35
CA MET A 221 -17.53 -19.31 5.10
C MET A 221 -18.97 -19.62 5.52
N GLU A 222 -19.86 -19.77 4.53
CA GLU A 222 -21.25 -20.14 4.78
C GLU A 222 -21.36 -21.62 5.16
N TRP A 223 -21.58 -21.92 6.44
CA TRP A 223 -21.69 -23.27 6.96
C TRP A 223 -23.11 -23.84 6.87
N ASN A 224 -23.20 -25.13 6.54
CA ASN A 224 -24.42 -25.93 6.60
C ASN A 224 -24.08 -27.39 6.92
N LEU A 225 -25.10 -28.20 7.22
CA LEU A 225 -24.90 -29.62 7.60
C LEU A 225 -24.18 -30.43 6.51
N GLU A 226 -24.43 -30.14 5.23
CA GLU A 226 -23.76 -30.83 4.12
C GLU A 226 -22.26 -30.56 4.09
N LYS A 227 -21.84 -29.28 4.20
CA LYS A 227 -20.42 -28.90 4.25
C LYS A 227 -19.71 -29.50 5.46
N ILE A 228 -20.37 -29.56 6.62
CA ILE A 228 -19.81 -30.16 7.84
C ILE A 228 -19.53 -31.64 7.63
N VAL A 229 -20.51 -32.40 7.14
CA VAL A 229 -20.33 -33.82 6.84
C VAL A 229 -19.27 -34.02 5.76
N LYS A 230 -19.28 -33.18 4.71
CA LYS A 230 -18.33 -33.26 3.60
C LYS A 230 -16.88 -33.03 4.05
N TYR A 231 -16.65 -32.09 4.96
CA TYR A 231 -15.32 -31.69 5.40
C TYR A 231 -14.94 -32.21 6.81
N ASP A 232 -15.68 -33.18 7.34
CA ASP A 232 -15.46 -33.80 8.67
C ASP A 232 -14.01 -34.26 8.89
N LYS A 233 -13.38 -34.83 7.85
CA LYS A 233 -11.96 -35.22 7.88
C LYS A 233 -11.03 -34.06 8.25
N TYR A 234 -11.34 -32.84 7.84
CA TYR A 234 -10.54 -31.66 8.14
C TYR A 234 -10.93 -31.08 9.50
N LEU A 235 -12.23 -31.00 9.78
CA LEU A 235 -12.78 -30.52 11.05
C LEU A 235 -12.30 -31.35 12.25
N SER A 236 -12.17 -32.67 12.09
CA SER A 236 -11.66 -33.57 13.14
C SER A 236 -10.23 -33.28 13.60
N LYS A 237 -9.47 -32.47 12.85
CA LYS A 237 -8.12 -32.03 13.22
C LYS A 237 -8.13 -30.73 14.03
N VAL A 238 -9.22 -29.98 14.00
CA VAL A 238 -9.37 -28.73 14.75
C VAL A 238 -9.66 -29.06 16.22
N PRO A 239 -8.99 -28.44 17.20
CA PRO A 239 -9.27 -28.75 18.60
C PRO A 239 -10.71 -28.37 18.99
N ASN A 240 -11.35 -29.23 19.79
CA ASN A 240 -12.77 -29.09 20.13
C ASN A 240 -13.14 -27.74 20.76
N GLU A 241 -12.23 -27.14 21.54
CA GLU A 241 -12.45 -25.83 22.17
C GLU A 241 -12.61 -24.72 21.13
N TYR A 242 -11.84 -24.77 20.04
CA TYR A 242 -11.96 -23.83 18.93
C TYR A 242 -13.25 -24.09 18.16
N LEU A 243 -13.57 -25.35 17.86
CA LEU A 243 -14.82 -25.71 17.19
C LEU A 243 -16.04 -25.18 17.95
N MET A 244 -16.13 -25.42 19.26
CA MET A 244 -17.29 -24.99 20.07
C MET A 244 -17.41 -23.47 20.22
N ALA A 245 -16.32 -22.73 20.02
CA ALA A 245 -16.30 -21.27 20.09
C ALA A 245 -16.45 -20.59 18.71
N SER A 246 -16.47 -21.35 17.62
CA SER A 246 -16.36 -20.80 16.27
C SER A 246 -17.70 -20.38 15.67
N SER A 247 -17.66 -19.49 14.67
CA SER A 247 -18.83 -19.08 13.88
C SER A 247 -19.61 -20.26 13.30
N MET A 248 -18.90 -21.31 12.83
CA MET A 248 -19.51 -22.56 12.38
C MET A 248 -20.43 -23.17 13.44
N TRP A 249 -19.97 -23.29 14.68
CA TRP A 249 -20.75 -23.93 15.75
C TRP A 249 -22.00 -23.16 16.11
N TYR A 250 -21.93 -21.82 16.13
CA TYR A 250 -23.11 -20.99 16.31
C TYR A 250 -24.17 -21.23 15.23
N GLU A 251 -23.76 -21.35 13.95
CA GLU A 251 -24.69 -21.67 12.87
C GLU A 251 -25.25 -23.10 12.98
N ILE A 252 -24.46 -24.08 13.42
CA ILE A 252 -24.96 -25.45 13.70
C ILE A 252 -26.05 -25.42 14.78
N VAL A 253 -25.77 -24.80 15.92
CA VAL A 253 -26.72 -24.73 17.04
C VAL A 253 -28.03 -24.08 16.59
N LYS A 254 -27.93 -22.99 15.83
CA LYS A 254 -29.08 -22.30 15.25
C LYS A 254 -29.89 -23.21 14.31
N ILE A 255 -29.25 -23.98 13.44
CA ILE A 255 -29.90 -24.95 12.55
C ILE A 255 -30.62 -26.04 13.36
N CYS A 256 -29.97 -26.61 14.37
CA CYS A 256 -30.56 -27.65 15.22
C CYS A 256 -31.76 -27.14 16.02
N VAL A 257 -31.66 -25.95 16.62
CA VAL A 257 -32.74 -25.31 17.39
C VAL A 257 -33.93 -24.98 16.49
N LEU A 258 -33.70 -24.41 15.30
CA LEU A 258 -34.76 -24.08 14.36
C LEU A 258 -35.48 -25.32 13.82
N ASN A 259 -34.75 -26.41 13.58
CA ASN A 259 -35.30 -27.65 13.04
C ASN A 259 -35.84 -28.62 14.10
N ARG A 260 -35.75 -28.28 15.40
CA ARG A 260 -36.12 -29.17 16.53
C ARG A 260 -35.50 -30.57 16.42
N LEU A 261 -34.24 -30.63 15.96
CA LEU A 261 -33.44 -31.85 15.92
C LEU A 261 -32.86 -32.17 17.30
#